data_AF-A0A3D1CZH4-F1
#
_entry.id   AF-A0A3D1CZH4-F1
#
_cell.length_a   1.000
_cell.length_b   1.000
_cell.length_c   1.000
_cell.angle_alpha   90.00
_cell.angle_beta   90.00
_cell.angle_gamma   90.00
#
_symmetry.space_group_name_H-M   'P 1'
#
loop_
_entity.id
_entity.type
_entity.pdbx_description
1 polymer ?
#
loop_
_entity_poly.entity_id
_entity_poly.type
_entity_poly.pdbx_seq_one_letter_code
_entity_poly.pdbx_strand_id
1 'polypeptide(L)'
;MKHFFLSFFILFPVVSFAANHKEYAAKGDTTIKVFEKANVRFVPSKLANYNAADADGIIRLVNGRIILKKIHVPHYERDTKVYIKTTVASNGDRWDKSGSVFVLPKKSAINLMTIAEGKNRFPAVDSAKYEKFVGIVAGKDYLPTVELMRFMTPFGVGYYSGKDNELSSKRRPVYIPKWADCVEWGQDISSLYPELEDEAYVGVFIDTWTEQGYLASVDLQFQESPVS
;
A
#
# COMPACT_ATOMS: atom_id res chain seq x y z
N MET A 1 66.67 33.18 -50.20
CA MET A 1 65.28 32.84 -49.84
C MET A 1 65.30 32.16 -48.47
N LYS A 2 64.77 32.79 -47.42
CA LYS A 2 64.54 32.19 -46.10
C LYS A 2 63.05 32.27 -45.83
N HIS A 3 62.37 31.13 -45.75
CA HIS A 3 60.95 31.06 -45.42
C HIS A 3 60.80 31.05 -43.90
N PHE A 4 60.06 32.02 -43.37
CA PHE A 4 59.67 32.10 -41.96
C PHE A 4 58.25 31.53 -41.85
N PHE A 5 58.10 30.35 -41.24
CA PHE A 5 56.80 29.78 -40.94
C PHE A 5 56.30 30.34 -39.61
N LEU A 6 55.27 31.19 -39.65
CA LEU A 6 54.57 31.67 -38.47
C LEU A 6 53.42 30.70 -38.15
N SER A 7 53.57 29.90 -37.10
CA SER A 7 52.52 29.00 -36.63
C SER A 7 51.51 29.79 -35.79
N PHE A 8 50.25 29.85 -36.25
CA PHE A 8 49.16 30.53 -35.56
C PHE A 8 48.44 29.50 -34.67
N PHE A 9 48.73 29.50 -33.36
CA PHE A 9 47.97 28.72 -32.40
C PHE A 9 46.61 29.39 -32.16
N ILE A 10 45.54 28.79 -32.70
CA ILE A 10 44.16 29.18 -32.39
C ILE A 10 43.79 28.54 -31.06
N LEU A 11 43.76 29.35 -29.98
CA LEU A 11 43.13 28.95 -28.73
C LEU A 11 41.60 28.99 -28.91
N PHE A 12 40.97 27.81 -28.96
CA PHE A 12 39.53 27.71 -28.77
C PHE A 12 39.20 27.90 -27.29
N PRO A 13 38.39 28.90 -26.89
CA PRO A 13 37.91 28.98 -25.53
C PRO A 13 36.90 27.85 -25.31
N VAL A 14 37.24 26.92 -24.41
CA VAL A 14 36.28 25.94 -23.88
C VAL A 14 35.29 26.72 -23.03
N VAL A 15 34.12 27.03 -23.59
CA VAL A 15 33.00 27.56 -22.82
C VAL A 15 32.45 26.39 -22.02
N SER A 16 32.88 26.26 -20.76
CA SER A 16 32.20 25.39 -19.80
C SER A 16 30.79 25.94 -19.58
N PHE A 17 29.81 25.34 -20.24
CA PHE A 17 28.42 25.43 -19.79
C PHE A 17 28.34 24.72 -18.45
N ALA A 18 28.53 25.45 -17.36
CA ALA A 18 28.07 24.99 -16.06
C ALA A 18 26.56 24.80 -16.19
N ALA A 19 26.12 23.55 -16.31
CA ALA A 19 24.71 23.23 -16.18
C ALA A 19 24.27 23.73 -14.80
N ASN A 20 23.42 24.75 -14.75
CA ASN A 20 22.81 25.19 -13.50
C ASN A 20 22.06 23.98 -12.92
N HIS A 21 22.58 23.39 -11.85
CA HIS A 21 21.85 22.34 -11.14
C HIS A 21 20.62 23.00 -10.51
N LYS A 22 19.45 22.46 -10.79
CA LYS A 22 18.21 22.95 -10.18
C LYS A 22 18.16 22.40 -8.76
N GLU A 23 18.28 23.27 -7.76
CA GLU A 23 18.09 22.88 -6.36
C GLU A 23 16.60 22.86 -6.01
N TYR A 24 16.16 21.75 -5.43
CA TYR A 24 14.84 21.47 -4.92
C TYR A 24 14.82 21.62 -3.40
N ALA A 25 13.78 22.25 -2.87
CA ALA A 25 13.63 22.41 -1.43
C ALA A 25 13.29 21.06 -0.76
N ALA A 26 13.99 20.73 0.32
CA ALA A 26 13.70 19.54 1.12
C ALA A 26 12.34 19.67 1.82
N LYS A 27 11.54 18.61 1.77
CA LYS A 27 10.29 18.45 2.55
C LYS A 27 10.51 17.66 3.85
N GLY A 28 11.58 16.90 3.93
CA GLY A 28 11.92 16.01 5.04
C GLY A 28 11.18 14.67 4.99
N ASP A 29 11.70 13.73 5.76
CA ASP A 29 11.08 12.41 5.92
C ASP A 29 9.68 12.53 6.52
N THR A 30 8.76 11.68 6.05
CA THR A 30 7.38 11.63 6.53
C THR A 30 6.96 10.20 6.84
N THR A 31 6.27 9.99 7.95
CA THR A 31 5.56 8.74 8.23
C THR A 31 4.06 8.97 8.30
N ILE A 32 3.32 8.29 7.43
CA ILE A 32 1.85 8.31 7.41
C ILE A 32 1.34 7.04 8.07
N LYS A 33 0.65 7.20 9.21
CA LYS A 33 -0.10 6.11 9.86
C LYS A 33 -1.46 5.96 9.19
N VAL A 34 -1.54 5.09 8.19
CA VAL A 34 -2.77 4.88 7.42
C VAL A 34 -3.84 4.24 8.30
N PHE A 35 -3.48 3.14 8.97
CA PHE A 35 -4.36 2.44 9.91
C PHE A 35 -3.62 2.13 11.20
N GLU A 36 -4.33 2.22 12.32
CA GLU A 36 -3.82 1.85 13.63
C GLU A 36 -4.80 0.87 14.29
N LYS A 37 -4.44 -0.43 14.27
CA LYS A 37 -5.26 -1.52 14.81
C LYS A 37 -6.71 -1.48 14.31
N ALA A 38 -6.92 -1.09 13.06
CA ALA A 38 -8.24 -0.99 12.46
C ALA A 38 -8.83 -2.39 12.27
N ASN A 39 -10.10 -2.57 12.63
CA ASN A 39 -10.75 -3.88 12.59
C ASN A 39 -11.25 -4.22 11.17
N VAL A 40 -10.68 -5.28 10.58
CA VAL A 40 -11.10 -5.89 9.31
C VAL A 40 -11.89 -7.16 9.64
N ARG A 41 -13.18 -7.17 9.31
CA ARG A 41 -14.16 -8.17 9.81
C ARG A 41 -15.33 -8.33 8.84
N PHE A 42 -16.11 -9.40 9.00
CA PHE A 42 -17.32 -9.60 8.22
C PHE A 42 -18.56 -9.44 9.10
N VAL A 43 -19.30 -8.33 8.93
CA VAL A 43 -20.53 -8.06 9.71
C VAL A 43 -21.64 -7.52 8.81
N PRO A 44 -22.25 -8.37 7.96
CA PRO A 44 -23.28 -7.93 7.01
C PRO A 44 -24.56 -7.40 7.68
N SER A 45 -24.79 -7.72 8.96
CA SER A 45 -25.89 -7.19 9.75
C SER A 45 -25.72 -5.71 10.12
N LYS A 46 -24.50 -5.15 10.04
CA LYS A 46 -24.18 -3.77 10.44
C LYS A 46 -23.52 -2.95 9.35
N LEU A 47 -22.78 -3.58 8.45
CA LEU A 47 -22.01 -2.93 7.41
C LEU A 47 -22.55 -3.33 6.05
N ALA A 48 -22.94 -2.34 5.24
CA ALA A 48 -23.35 -2.54 3.86
C ALA A 48 -22.13 -2.79 2.94
N ASN A 49 -22.38 -2.89 1.63
CA ASN A 49 -21.31 -3.02 0.65
C ASN A 49 -20.40 -1.78 0.60
N TYR A 50 -20.95 -0.60 0.85
CA TYR A 50 -20.23 0.66 1.08
C TYR A 50 -20.72 1.30 2.37
N ASN A 51 -19.78 1.76 3.19
CA ASN A 51 -20.04 2.54 4.39
C ASN A 51 -19.06 3.71 4.35
N ALA A 52 -19.58 4.93 4.45
CA ALA A 52 -18.79 6.15 4.42
C ALA A 52 -17.73 6.18 5.54
N ALA A 53 -16.77 7.10 5.40
CA ALA A 53 -15.71 7.30 6.37
C ALA A 53 -16.28 7.52 7.79
N ASP A 54 -15.73 6.82 8.77
CA ASP A 54 -15.99 7.06 10.18
C ASP A 54 -15.17 8.26 10.72
N ALA A 55 -15.21 8.48 12.03
CA ALA A 55 -14.47 9.55 12.70
C ALA A 55 -12.95 9.47 12.49
N ASP A 56 -12.40 8.28 12.23
CA ASP A 56 -10.99 8.05 11.95
C ASP A 56 -10.65 8.14 10.46
N GLY A 57 -11.63 8.49 9.61
CA GLY A 57 -11.50 8.57 8.17
C GLY A 57 -11.55 7.21 7.46
N ILE A 58 -11.96 6.13 8.14
CA ILE A 58 -11.95 4.77 7.59
C ILE A 58 -13.27 4.49 6.89
N ILE A 59 -13.20 4.32 5.57
CA ILE A 59 -14.28 3.80 4.71
C ILE A 59 -14.26 2.27 4.82
N ARG A 60 -15.45 1.65 4.88
CA ARG A 60 -15.58 0.17 4.94
C ARG A 60 -16.37 -0.35 3.76
N LEU A 61 -15.77 -1.27 3.03
CA LEU A 61 -16.40 -1.95 1.90
C LEU A 61 -16.67 -3.42 2.22
N VAL A 62 -17.57 -4.05 1.46
CA VAL A 62 -17.85 -5.49 1.50
C VAL A 62 -18.08 -5.99 2.94
N ASN A 63 -19.03 -5.35 3.62
CA ASN A 63 -19.42 -5.70 4.99
C ASN A 63 -18.28 -5.62 6.04
N GLY A 64 -17.21 -4.87 5.75
CA GLY A 64 -16.05 -4.66 6.62
C GLY A 64 -14.80 -5.46 6.25
N ARG A 65 -14.85 -6.31 5.21
CA ARG A 65 -13.71 -7.13 4.75
C ARG A 65 -12.62 -6.29 4.09
N ILE A 66 -12.97 -5.07 3.68
CA ILE A 66 -12.04 -4.08 3.15
C ILE A 66 -12.17 -2.80 3.98
N ILE A 67 -11.05 -2.32 4.48
CA ILE A 67 -10.91 -0.97 5.02
C ILE A 67 -10.14 -0.11 4.01
N LEU A 68 -10.52 1.16 3.88
CA LEU A 68 -9.95 2.10 2.92
C LEU A 68 -9.83 3.48 3.57
N LYS A 69 -8.72 4.18 3.35
CA LYS A 69 -8.51 5.54 3.85
C LYS A 69 -7.86 6.41 2.78
N LYS A 70 -8.33 7.66 2.67
CA LYS A 70 -7.67 8.69 1.86
C LYS A 70 -6.44 9.21 2.61
N ILE A 71 -5.29 9.20 1.96
CA ILE A 71 -4.03 9.75 2.48
C ILE A 71 -3.59 10.95 1.64
N HIS A 72 -2.79 11.82 2.26
CA HIS A 72 -2.13 12.94 1.59
C HIS A 72 -0.62 12.79 1.78
N VAL A 73 0.10 12.65 0.68
CA VAL A 73 1.55 12.51 0.63
C VAL A 73 2.14 13.87 0.25
N PRO A 74 3.17 14.38 0.97
CA PRO A 74 3.87 15.58 0.57
C PRO A 74 4.37 15.47 -0.88
N HIS A 75 4.26 16.54 -1.65
CA HIS A 75 4.82 16.58 -2.99
C HIS A 75 6.35 16.68 -2.91
N TYR A 76 7.04 15.57 -3.14
CA TYR A 76 8.50 15.49 -3.18
C TYR A 76 9.02 15.76 -4.59
N GLU A 77 9.90 16.76 -4.73
CA GLU A 77 10.63 17.00 -5.97
C GLU A 77 11.98 16.26 -6.01
N ARG A 78 12.48 15.84 -4.85
CA ARG A 78 13.69 15.02 -4.70
C ARG A 78 13.34 13.53 -4.75
N ASP A 79 14.32 12.69 -5.10
CA ASP A 79 14.14 11.24 -5.03
C ASP A 79 13.72 10.81 -3.62
N THR A 80 12.76 9.89 -3.54
CA THR A 80 12.12 9.50 -2.28
C THR A 80 12.00 7.99 -2.22
N LYS A 81 12.56 7.40 -1.16
CA LYS A 81 12.36 5.99 -0.84
C LYS A 81 11.07 5.81 -0.06
N VAL A 82 10.31 4.78 -0.40
CA VAL A 82 9.03 4.49 0.27
C VAL A 82 9.08 3.09 0.84
N TYR A 83 8.84 2.98 2.14
CA TYR A 83 8.73 1.70 2.84
C TYR A 83 7.32 1.53 3.40
N ILE A 84 6.75 0.37 3.21
CA ILE A 84 5.51 -0.04 3.86
C ILE A 84 5.85 -0.93 5.05
N LYS A 85 5.17 -0.67 6.18
CA LYS A 85 5.17 -1.54 7.34
C LYS A 85 3.73 -1.92 7.67
N THR A 86 3.44 -3.21 7.71
CA THR A 86 2.12 -3.74 8.00
C THR A 86 2.17 -4.66 9.20
N THR A 87 1.28 -4.45 10.16
CA THR A 87 1.13 -5.29 11.36
C THR A 87 -0.27 -5.85 11.42
N VAL A 88 -0.40 -7.17 11.63
CA VAL A 88 -1.70 -7.83 11.75
C VAL A 88 -1.74 -8.70 13.01
N ALA A 89 -2.87 -8.64 13.71
CA ALA A 89 -3.22 -9.57 14.78
C ALA A 89 -4.64 -10.08 14.57
N SER A 90 -4.91 -11.34 14.94
CA SER A 90 -6.27 -11.83 15.09
C SER A 90 -6.98 -11.04 16.19
N ASN A 91 -8.24 -10.72 15.95
CA ASN A 91 -9.17 -10.23 16.98
C ASN A 91 -10.19 -11.32 17.39
N GLY A 92 -9.95 -12.56 16.96
CA GLY A 92 -10.77 -13.73 17.23
C GLY A 92 -10.86 -14.71 16.05
N ASP A 93 -10.59 -14.26 14.82
CA ASP A 93 -10.51 -15.14 13.65
C ASP A 93 -9.31 -16.10 13.78
N ARG A 94 -9.54 -17.40 13.63
CA ARG A 94 -8.55 -18.46 13.92
C ARG A 94 -7.70 -18.85 12.72
N TRP A 95 -8.09 -18.42 11.53
CA TRP A 95 -7.60 -18.97 10.29
C TRP A 95 -6.42 -18.19 9.70
N ASP A 96 -5.76 -18.82 8.75
CA ASP A 96 -4.73 -18.27 7.88
C ASP A 96 -5.36 -17.73 6.59
N LYS A 97 -5.74 -16.45 6.59
CA LYS A 97 -6.45 -15.82 5.47
C LYS A 97 -5.50 -15.07 4.56
N SER A 98 -5.84 -15.06 3.27
CA SER A 98 -5.21 -14.15 2.32
C SER A 98 -5.52 -12.70 2.65
N GLY A 99 -4.51 -11.85 2.52
CA GLY A 99 -4.63 -10.42 2.70
C GLY A 99 -3.83 -9.64 1.66
N SER A 100 -4.28 -8.41 1.41
CA SER A 100 -3.69 -7.50 0.45
C SER A 100 -3.76 -6.09 0.99
N VAL A 101 -2.61 -5.43 1.11
CA VAL A 101 -2.54 -3.97 1.22
C VAL A 101 -2.44 -3.41 -0.18
N PHE A 102 -3.29 -2.46 -0.52
CA PHE A 102 -3.47 -2.02 -1.90
C PHE A 102 -3.71 -0.51 -1.99
N VAL A 103 -3.59 0.02 -3.19
CA VAL A 103 -3.96 1.39 -3.56
C VAL A 103 -4.92 1.38 -4.74
N LEU A 104 -5.90 2.29 -4.73
CA LEU A 104 -6.78 2.49 -5.88
C LEU A 104 -6.02 3.25 -6.97
N PRO A 105 -5.91 2.75 -8.22
CA PRO A 105 -5.15 3.40 -9.27
C PRO A 105 -5.74 4.78 -9.59
N LYS A 106 -4.90 5.82 -9.58
CA LYS A 106 -5.35 7.21 -9.76
C LYS A 106 -6.06 7.48 -11.08
N LYS A 107 -5.60 6.80 -12.14
CA LYS A 107 -6.10 6.96 -13.52
C LYS A 107 -7.26 6.01 -13.83
N SER A 108 -7.98 5.53 -12.81
CA SER A 108 -9.10 4.59 -12.95
C SER A 108 -10.39 5.15 -12.35
N ALA A 109 -11.34 5.53 -13.22
CA ALA A 109 -12.66 6.01 -12.79
C ALA A 109 -13.48 4.89 -12.13
N ILE A 110 -13.38 3.67 -12.66
CA ILE A 110 -13.94 2.47 -12.05
C ILE A 110 -12.92 1.93 -11.03
N ASN A 111 -13.32 1.73 -9.79
CA ASN A 111 -12.45 1.16 -8.75
C ASN A 111 -13.31 0.49 -7.65
N LEU A 112 -12.65 -0.16 -6.68
CA LEU A 112 -13.36 -0.89 -5.63
C LEU A 112 -14.36 -0.03 -4.85
N MET A 113 -14.04 1.25 -4.61
CA MET A 113 -14.92 2.17 -3.89
C MET A 113 -16.14 2.55 -4.74
N THR A 114 -15.94 2.98 -5.99
CA THR A 114 -17.06 3.40 -6.85
C THR A 114 -17.98 2.23 -7.24
N ILE A 115 -17.44 1.01 -7.30
CA ILE A 115 -18.23 -0.23 -7.43
C ILE A 115 -19.00 -0.51 -6.14
N ALA A 116 -18.36 -0.40 -4.98
CA ALA A 116 -19.01 -0.65 -3.69
C ALA A 116 -20.18 0.32 -3.43
N GLU A 117 -20.02 1.58 -3.83
CA GLU A 117 -21.06 2.62 -3.80
C GLU A 117 -22.22 2.37 -4.78
N GLY A 118 -22.08 1.40 -5.70
CA GLY A 118 -23.07 1.11 -6.73
C GLY A 118 -23.07 2.09 -7.91
N LYS A 119 -22.09 3.01 -7.99
CA LYS A 119 -21.97 3.98 -9.08
C LYS A 119 -21.38 3.37 -10.36
N ASN A 120 -20.54 2.35 -10.21
CA ASN A 120 -19.86 1.67 -11.31
C ASN A 120 -19.95 0.14 -11.19
N ARG A 121 -19.53 -0.55 -12.25
CA ARG A 121 -19.31 -2.00 -12.27
C ARG A 121 -18.00 -2.28 -12.99
N PHE A 122 -17.36 -3.41 -12.70
CA PHE A 122 -16.25 -3.87 -13.53
C PHE A 122 -16.69 -4.00 -15.00
N PRO A 123 -15.82 -3.66 -15.96
CA PRO A 123 -16.13 -3.83 -17.37
C PRO A 123 -16.40 -5.30 -17.70
N ALA A 124 -17.31 -5.54 -18.65
CA ALA A 124 -17.50 -6.86 -19.21
C ALA A 124 -16.21 -7.34 -19.88
N VAL A 125 -15.94 -8.64 -19.80
CA VAL A 125 -14.74 -9.27 -20.35
C VAL A 125 -15.12 -10.22 -21.47
N ASP A 126 -14.19 -10.44 -22.41
CA ASP A 126 -14.31 -11.49 -23.42
C ASP A 126 -14.32 -12.86 -22.73
N SER A 127 -15.48 -13.52 -22.72
CA SER A 127 -15.66 -14.79 -22.02
C SER A 127 -14.86 -15.94 -22.62
N ALA A 128 -14.46 -15.84 -23.90
CA ALA A 128 -13.59 -16.84 -24.51
C ALA A 128 -12.13 -16.73 -24.00
N LYS A 129 -11.74 -15.56 -23.49
CA LYS A 129 -10.39 -15.30 -22.96
C LYS A 129 -10.31 -15.30 -21.44
N TYR A 130 -11.34 -14.76 -20.78
CA TYR A 130 -11.33 -14.44 -19.36
C TYR A 130 -12.52 -15.05 -18.60
N GLU A 131 -13.29 -15.92 -19.24
CA GLU A 131 -14.44 -16.61 -18.65
C GLU A 131 -15.44 -15.65 -18.00
N LYS A 132 -15.52 -15.66 -16.65
CA LYS A 132 -16.35 -14.76 -15.83
C LYS A 132 -15.51 -13.88 -14.90
N PHE A 133 -14.18 -13.85 -15.08
CA PHE A 133 -13.26 -13.11 -14.22
C PHE A 133 -13.27 -11.62 -14.59
N VAL A 134 -14.25 -10.90 -14.06
CA VAL A 134 -14.30 -9.44 -14.18
C VAL A 134 -13.28 -8.79 -13.24
N GLY A 135 -12.71 -7.65 -13.66
CA GLY A 135 -11.79 -6.87 -12.83
C GLY A 135 -10.37 -7.40 -12.69
N ILE A 136 -10.02 -8.55 -13.29
CA ILE A 136 -8.64 -9.10 -13.20
C ILE A 136 -7.68 -8.50 -14.23
N VAL A 137 -8.21 -7.86 -15.27
CA VAL A 137 -7.44 -7.18 -16.34
C VAL A 137 -8.00 -5.79 -16.56
N ALA A 138 -7.18 -4.91 -17.17
CA ALA A 138 -7.62 -3.59 -17.57
C ALA A 138 -8.77 -3.65 -18.59
N GLY A 139 -9.61 -2.63 -18.58
CA GLY A 139 -10.72 -2.48 -19.51
C GLY A 139 -11.09 -1.02 -19.67
N LYS A 140 -12.22 -0.76 -20.33
CA LYS A 140 -12.70 0.61 -20.53
C LYS A 140 -12.90 1.29 -19.16
N ASP A 141 -12.24 2.42 -18.96
CA ASP A 141 -12.29 3.26 -17.74
C ASP A 141 -11.87 2.55 -16.45
N TYR A 142 -11.21 1.39 -16.56
CA TYR A 142 -10.80 0.52 -15.44
C TYR A 142 -9.35 0.05 -15.55
N LEU A 143 -8.59 0.27 -14.49
CA LEU A 143 -7.30 -0.36 -14.22
C LEU A 143 -7.43 -1.30 -13.01
N PRO A 144 -6.78 -2.48 -13.03
CA PRO A 144 -6.72 -3.36 -11.87
C PRO A 144 -6.15 -2.66 -10.64
N THR A 145 -6.67 -3.03 -9.46
CA THR A 145 -6.13 -2.58 -8.17
C THR A 145 -4.64 -2.91 -8.07
N VAL A 146 -3.83 -1.96 -7.60
CA VAL A 146 -2.39 -2.15 -7.41
C VAL A 146 -2.13 -2.63 -5.99
N GLU A 147 -1.47 -3.78 -5.84
CA GLU A 147 -1.05 -4.27 -4.54
C GLU A 147 0.25 -3.60 -4.11
N LEU A 148 0.24 -3.03 -2.91
CA LEU A 148 1.44 -2.53 -2.23
C LEU A 148 2.17 -3.69 -1.53
N MET A 149 1.40 -4.62 -0.94
CA MET A 149 1.95 -5.79 -0.26
C MET A 149 0.90 -6.89 -0.15
N ARG A 150 1.25 -8.11 -0.58
CA ARG A 150 0.45 -9.31 -0.32
C ARG A 150 0.93 -10.00 0.95
N PHE A 151 0.00 -10.52 1.75
CA PHE A 151 0.32 -11.28 2.96
C PHE A 151 -0.66 -12.43 3.20
N MET A 152 -0.27 -13.31 4.13
CA MET A 152 -1.13 -14.36 4.68
C MET A 152 -1.15 -14.19 6.19
N THR A 153 -2.34 -14.13 6.80
CA THR A 153 -2.42 -14.07 8.26
C THR A 153 -1.94 -15.41 8.84
N PRO A 154 -1.25 -15.41 10.00
CA PRO A 154 -1.03 -16.64 10.73
C PRO A 154 -2.30 -17.06 11.48
N PHE A 155 -2.30 -18.27 12.02
CA PHE A 155 -3.39 -18.80 12.82
C PHE A 155 -3.52 -18.07 14.17
N GLY A 156 -4.50 -17.17 14.28
CA GLY A 156 -4.96 -16.65 15.58
C GLY A 156 -3.95 -15.84 16.40
N VAL A 157 -2.86 -15.34 15.79
CA VAL A 157 -1.82 -14.58 16.51
C VAL A 157 -2.42 -13.38 17.25
N GLY A 158 -1.97 -13.10 18.46
CA GLY A 158 -2.52 -12.06 19.32
C GLY A 158 -3.65 -12.60 20.19
N TYR A 159 -4.87 -12.68 19.65
CA TYR A 159 -6.05 -13.12 20.42
C TYR A 159 -5.84 -14.47 21.13
N TYR A 160 -5.14 -15.41 20.48
CA TYR A 160 -4.86 -16.74 21.05
C TYR A 160 -3.43 -16.90 21.60
N SER A 161 -2.64 -15.82 21.68
CA SER A 161 -1.22 -15.88 22.08
C SER A 161 -0.98 -15.82 23.60
N GLY A 162 -2.02 -15.50 24.38
CA GLY A 162 -1.92 -15.39 25.85
C GLY A 162 -1.46 -16.68 26.54
N LYS A 163 -0.70 -16.54 27.64
CA LYS A 163 -0.12 -17.66 28.41
C LYS A 163 -1.17 -18.59 29.02
N ASP A 164 -2.31 -18.04 29.43
CA ASP A 164 -3.41 -18.75 30.09
C ASP A 164 -4.49 -19.23 29.11
N ASN A 165 -4.26 -19.06 27.80
CA ASN A 165 -5.17 -19.61 26.81
C ASN A 165 -4.97 -21.13 26.75
N GLU A 166 -5.90 -21.90 27.33
CA GLU A 166 -5.83 -23.37 27.41
C GLU A 166 -5.58 -24.04 26.06
N LEU A 167 -6.06 -23.40 24.98
CA LEU A 167 -5.93 -23.89 23.62
C LEU A 167 -4.50 -23.69 23.09
N SER A 168 -3.81 -22.62 23.48
CA SER A 168 -2.45 -22.32 23.04
C SER A 168 -1.39 -22.99 23.92
N SER A 169 -1.65 -23.20 25.21
CA SER A 169 -0.70 -23.83 26.14
C SER A 169 -0.46 -25.30 25.83
N LYS A 170 -1.51 -26.05 25.44
CA LYS A 170 -1.40 -27.46 25.01
C LYS A 170 -0.91 -27.63 23.57
N ARG A 171 -1.01 -26.57 22.75
CA ARG A 171 -0.59 -26.58 21.34
C ARG A 171 0.81 -26.02 21.14
N ARG A 172 1.40 -25.35 22.14
CA ARG A 172 2.74 -24.78 22.07
C ARG A 172 3.78 -25.89 22.13
N PRO A 173 4.55 -26.11 21.05
CA PRO A 173 5.64 -27.08 21.09
C PRO A 173 6.68 -26.67 22.14
N VAL A 174 7.37 -27.65 22.72
CA VAL A 174 8.37 -27.43 23.78
C VAL A 174 9.52 -26.50 23.36
N TYR A 175 9.81 -26.41 22.06
CA TYR A 175 10.85 -25.55 21.49
C TYR A 175 10.40 -24.10 21.22
N ILE A 176 9.12 -23.78 21.43
CA ILE A 176 8.59 -22.41 21.29
C ILE A 176 8.38 -21.83 22.70
N PRO A 177 9.22 -20.88 23.16
CA PRO A 177 9.13 -20.36 24.53
C PRO A 177 7.87 -19.51 24.77
N LYS A 178 7.43 -18.78 23.73
CA LYS A 178 6.20 -17.97 23.75
C LYS A 178 5.65 -17.76 22.34
N TRP A 179 4.35 -17.53 22.23
CA TRP A 179 3.73 -17.06 21.00
C TRP A 179 3.95 -15.55 20.84
N ALA A 180 4.06 -15.07 19.60
CA ALA A 180 4.10 -13.65 19.28
C ALA A 180 2.69 -13.04 19.39
N ASP A 181 2.58 -11.76 19.72
CA ASP A 181 1.29 -11.08 19.90
C ASP A 181 0.72 -10.50 18.59
N CYS A 182 1.55 -10.41 17.56
CA CYS A 182 1.18 -10.01 16.21
C CYS A 182 2.21 -10.54 15.22
N VAL A 183 1.95 -10.33 13.92
CA VAL A 183 2.93 -10.47 12.86
C VAL A 183 3.17 -9.11 12.20
N GLU A 184 4.40 -8.88 11.77
CA GLU A 184 4.82 -7.64 11.12
C GLU A 184 5.59 -7.95 9.84
N TRP A 185 5.33 -7.18 8.79
CA TRP A 185 6.04 -7.23 7.52
C TRP A 185 6.50 -5.83 7.13
N GLY A 186 7.68 -5.75 6.53
CA GLY A 186 8.25 -4.52 5.96
C GLY A 186 8.73 -4.77 4.53
N GLN A 187 8.47 -3.82 3.63
CA GLN A 187 8.89 -3.91 2.23
C GLN A 187 9.24 -2.53 1.66
N ASP A 188 10.25 -2.47 0.81
CA ASP A 188 10.51 -1.30 -0.05
C ASP A 188 9.52 -1.31 -1.22
N ILE A 189 8.72 -0.24 -1.32
CA ILE A 189 7.73 -0.01 -2.36
C ILE A 189 8.00 1.29 -3.12
N SER A 190 9.26 1.74 -3.17
CA SER A 190 9.66 3.01 -3.83
C SER A 190 9.20 3.08 -5.29
N SER A 191 9.18 1.95 -6.00
CA SER A 191 8.70 1.87 -7.39
C SER A 191 7.20 2.19 -7.54
N LEU A 192 6.43 2.14 -6.45
CA LEU A 192 5.00 2.44 -6.42
C LEU A 192 4.69 3.86 -5.93
N TYR A 193 5.70 4.70 -5.66
CA TYR A 193 5.52 6.11 -5.30
C TYR A 193 4.54 6.87 -6.22
N PRO A 194 4.56 6.70 -7.57
CA PRO A 194 3.61 7.38 -8.45
C PRO A 194 2.13 7.11 -8.15
N GLU A 195 1.80 5.93 -7.62
CA GLU A 195 0.43 5.59 -7.21
C GLU A 195 0.02 6.26 -5.89
N LEU A 196 0.99 6.74 -5.10
CA LEU A 196 0.80 7.32 -3.77
C LEU A 196 0.90 8.85 -3.74
N GLU A 197 1.60 9.45 -4.71
CA GLU A 197 1.90 10.90 -4.76
C GLU A 197 0.64 11.79 -4.57
N ASP A 198 0.78 12.93 -3.91
CA ASP A 198 -0.32 13.84 -3.60
C ASP A 198 -1.47 13.19 -2.80
N GLU A 199 -2.51 12.70 -3.47
CA GLU A 199 -3.67 12.07 -2.83
C GLU A 199 -3.85 10.63 -3.35
N ALA A 200 -4.05 9.69 -2.41
CA ALA A 200 -4.29 8.29 -2.74
C ALA A 200 -5.28 7.65 -1.77
N TYR A 201 -5.98 6.60 -2.23
CA TYR A 201 -6.81 5.76 -1.39
C TYR A 201 -6.10 4.43 -1.15
N VAL A 202 -5.62 4.23 0.07
CA VAL A 202 -4.91 3.01 0.49
C VAL A 202 -5.85 2.15 1.33
N GLY A 203 -5.84 0.85 1.09
CA GLY A 203 -6.74 -0.08 1.75
C GLY A 203 -6.09 -1.38 2.15
N VAL A 204 -6.77 -2.10 3.04
CA VAL A 204 -6.43 -3.46 3.46
C VAL A 204 -7.65 -4.34 3.21
N PHE A 205 -7.43 -5.42 2.47
CA PHE A 205 -8.36 -6.53 2.32
C PHE A 205 -7.86 -7.73 3.13
N ILE A 206 -8.76 -8.40 3.86
CA ILE A 206 -8.53 -9.74 4.41
C ILE A 206 -9.73 -10.60 4.07
N ASP A 207 -9.50 -11.83 3.61
CA ASP A 207 -10.56 -12.81 3.33
C ASP A 207 -11.16 -13.42 4.61
N THR A 208 -11.59 -12.56 5.54
CA THR A 208 -12.24 -12.97 6.79
C THR A 208 -13.75 -13.12 6.61
N TRP A 209 -14.32 -14.14 7.25
CA TRP A 209 -15.76 -14.40 7.27
C TRP A 209 -16.30 -14.40 8.70
N THR A 210 -15.51 -13.95 9.67
CA THR A 210 -15.90 -13.92 11.07
C THR A 210 -16.28 -12.50 11.48
N GLU A 211 -17.20 -12.41 12.44
CA GLU A 211 -17.50 -11.11 13.03
C GLU A 211 -16.31 -10.56 13.81
N GLN A 212 -15.47 -11.40 14.40
CA GLN A 212 -14.34 -10.96 15.21
C GLN A 212 -13.23 -10.35 14.37
N GLY A 213 -12.86 -11.01 13.27
CA GLY A 213 -11.90 -10.52 12.28
C GLY A 213 -10.47 -10.38 12.81
N TYR A 214 -9.78 -9.35 12.29
CA TYR A 214 -8.38 -9.02 12.54
C TYR A 214 -8.22 -7.54 12.83
N LEU A 215 -7.16 -7.17 13.55
CA LEU A 215 -6.69 -5.79 13.69
C LEU A 215 -5.51 -5.59 12.73
N ALA A 216 -5.61 -4.59 11.86
CA ALA A 216 -4.56 -4.25 10.89
C ALA A 216 -4.04 -2.82 11.15
N SER A 217 -2.71 -2.68 11.14
CA SER A 217 -2.02 -1.39 11.09
C SER A 217 -1.17 -1.30 9.83
N VAL A 218 -1.12 -0.12 9.22
CA VAL A 218 -0.29 0.16 8.04
C VAL A 218 0.36 1.52 8.22
N ASP A 219 1.69 1.54 8.19
CA ASP A 219 2.52 2.75 8.17
C ASP A 219 3.23 2.84 6.81
N LEU A 220 3.21 4.02 6.19
CA LEU A 220 4.00 4.35 5.00
C LEU A 220 5.08 5.36 5.38
N GLN A 221 6.34 5.01 5.12
CA GLN A 221 7.51 5.81 5.48
C GLN A 221 8.17 6.32 4.21
N PHE A 222 8.20 7.64 4.04
CA PHE A 222 8.82 8.36 2.93
C PHE A 222 10.13 8.93 3.44
N GLN A 223 11.24 8.50 2.84
CA GLN A 223 12.59 8.97 3.14
C GLN A 223 13.10 9.80 1.96
N GLU A 224 13.22 11.11 2.16
CA GLU A 224 13.63 12.03 1.12
C GLU A 224 15.16 12.00 0.95
N SER A 225 15.63 12.04 -0.29
CA SER A 225 17.06 12.16 -0.57
C SER A 225 17.63 13.46 0.04
N PRO A 226 18.78 13.38 0.74
CA PRO A 226 19.49 14.58 1.19
C PRO A 226 20.10 15.36 0.02
N VAL A 227 20.27 14.69 -1.13
CA VAL A 227 20.80 15.28 -2.37
C VAL A 227 19.65 15.82 -3.20
N SER A 228 19.81 17.07 -3.64
CA SER A 228 18.90 17.73 -4.58
C SER A 228 19.21 17.40 -6.03
#